data_AF-A0A9W4UV32-F1
#
_entry.id   AF-A0A9W4UV32-F1
#
_cell.length_a   1.000
_cell.length_b   1.000
_cell.length_c   1.000
_cell.angle_alpha   90.00
_cell.angle_beta   90.00
_cell.angle_gamma   90.00
#
_symmetry.space_group_name_H-M   'P 1'
#
loop_
_entity.id
_entity.type
_entity.pdbx_description
1 polymer ?
#
loop_
_entity_poly.entity_id
_entity_poly.type
_entity_poly.pdbx_seq_one_letter_code
_entity_poly.pdbx_strand_id
1 'polypeptide(L)'
;MPGKGYATIGLKPAIVSKLQEVTDKNYPGMFLPSTLIIMMNEVKKGYYSVEPHKIRLDLSGHYTTITIRSDVRQWFAENHEGLGAEYEERYRVKCFTKFVSYFITNMIESKHSAQNHVINIKESDFEWLRREYEKQKSDPRRAPQMPGFDRFADAYINGLFGKIKEAKEILTI
;
A
#
# COMPACT_ATOMS: atom_id res chain seq x y z
N MET A 1 12.81 -28.71 -8.57
CA MET A 1 12.62 -27.64 -9.58
C MET A 1 11.20 -27.13 -9.44
N PRO A 2 10.94 -25.81 -9.43
CA PRO A 2 9.57 -25.31 -9.36
C PRO A 2 8.79 -25.78 -10.60
N GLY A 3 7.53 -26.18 -10.39
CA GLY A 3 6.64 -26.67 -11.46
C GLY A 3 6.35 -25.57 -12.49
N LYS A 4 5.85 -25.97 -13.67
CA LYS A 4 5.42 -25.03 -14.73
C LYS A 4 4.49 -23.97 -14.11
N GLY A 5 4.95 -22.71 -14.02
CA GLY A 5 4.21 -21.59 -13.43
C GLY A 5 4.80 -20.99 -12.14
N TYR A 6 5.85 -21.59 -11.56
CA TYR A 6 6.56 -21.04 -10.41
C TYR A 6 8.05 -20.85 -10.70
N ALA A 7 8.67 -19.91 -9.98
CA ALA A 7 10.09 -19.60 -10.01
C ALA A 7 10.59 -19.31 -8.59
N THR A 8 11.90 -19.31 -8.41
CA THR A 8 12.52 -19.00 -7.13
C THR A 8 13.32 -17.70 -7.21
N ILE A 9 13.26 -16.89 -6.14
CA ILE A 9 14.13 -15.73 -5.97
C ILE A 9 14.85 -15.81 -4.63
N GLY A 10 16.10 -15.36 -4.60
CA GLY A 10 16.84 -15.15 -3.37
C GLY A 10 16.49 -13.80 -2.76
N LEU A 11 16.24 -13.78 -1.45
CA LEU A 11 16.03 -12.55 -0.68
C LEU A 11 16.91 -12.55 0.56
N LYS A 12 17.33 -11.35 0.98
CA LYS A 12 18.06 -11.19 2.23
C LYS A 12 17.12 -11.27 3.43
N PRO A 13 17.58 -11.76 4.60
CA PRO A 13 16.71 -11.97 5.75
C PRO A 13 15.93 -10.72 6.16
N ALA A 14 16.59 -9.55 6.18
CA ALA A 14 15.95 -8.28 6.49
C ALA A 14 14.75 -7.95 5.57
N ILE A 15 14.84 -8.34 4.29
CA ILE A 15 13.78 -8.11 3.30
C ILE A 15 12.65 -9.10 3.50
N VAL A 16 12.97 -10.37 3.81
CA VAL A 16 11.97 -11.38 4.14
C VAL A 16 11.18 -10.96 5.38
N SER A 17 11.85 -10.51 6.45
CA SER A 17 11.20 -10.02 7.67
C SER A 17 10.31 -8.82 7.39
N LYS A 18 10.78 -7.86 6.60
CA LYS A 18 9.97 -6.68 6.24
C LYS A 18 8.75 -7.04 5.39
N LEU A 19 8.90 -7.96 4.44
CA LEU A 19 7.79 -8.47 3.64
C LEU A 19 6.79 -9.24 4.51
N GLN A 20 7.28 -9.98 5.52
CA GLN A 20 6.45 -10.67 6.50
C GLN A 20 5.63 -9.70 7.33
N GLU A 21 6.26 -8.66 7.87
CA GLU A 21 5.57 -7.61 8.63
C GLU A 21 4.45 -6.95 7.81
N VAL A 22 4.72 -6.59 6.56
CA VAL A 22 3.72 -6.00 5.65
C VAL A 22 2.59 -6.99 5.34
N THR A 23 2.94 -8.27 5.18
CA THR A 23 1.95 -9.34 4.96
C THR A 23 1.05 -9.48 6.17
N ASP A 24 1.61 -9.63 7.36
CA ASP A 24 0.85 -9.82 8.59
C ASP A 24 -0.05 -8.61 8.90
N LYS A 25 0.45 -7.40 8.64
CA LYS A 25 -0.29 -6.15 8.90
C LYS A 25 -1.44 -5.91 7.92
N ASN A 26 -1.20 -6.08 6.62
CA ASN A 26 -2.16 -5.66 5.59
C ASN A 26 -2.98 -6.82 5.03
N TYR A 27 -2.49 -8.04 5.19
CA TYR A 27 -2.98 -9.25 4.53
C TYR A 27 -3.00 -10.42 5.53
N PRO A 28 -3.74 -10.28 6.65
CA PRO A 28 -3.69 -11.26 7.74
C PRO A 28 -4.06 -12.66 7.25
N GLY A 29 -3.22 -13.64 7.61
CA GLY A 29 -3.38 -15.05 7.19
C GLY A 29 -2.88 -15.37 5.78
N MET A 30 -2.28 -14.41 5.06
CA MET A 30 -1.68 -14.67 3.74
C MET A 30 -0.20 -15.05 3.80
N PHE A 31 0.25 -15.75 2.77
CA PHE A 31 1.67 -16.10 2.57
C PHE A 31 2.41 -15.00 1.78
N LEU A 32 3.72 -14.86 2.03
CA LEU A 32 4.59 -13.88 1.36
C LEU A 32 4.46 -13.86 -0.18
N PRO A 33 4.42 -15.01 -0.89
CA PRO A 33 4.28 -14.99 -2.35
C PRO A 33 2.97 -14.37 -2.82
N SER A 34 1.88 -14.55 -2.06
CA SER A 34 0.58 -13.95 -2.36
C SER A 34 0.63 -12.42 -2.21
N THR A 35 1.31 -11.92 -1.17
CA THR A 35 1.54 -10.49 -0.98
C THR A 35 2.23 -9.85 -2.19
N LEU A 36 3.26 -10.50 -2.73
CA LEU A 36 3.95 -10.00 -3.93
C LEU A 36 3.05 -9.96 -5.17
N ILE A 37 2.15 -10.96 -5.33
CA ILE A 37 1.16 -10.96 -6.42
C ILE A 37 0.20 -9.78 -6.28
N ILE A 38 -0.30 -9.53 -5.07
CA ILE A 38 -1.22 -8.43 -4.80
C ILE A 38 -0.54 -7.10 -5.09
N MET A 39 0.63 -6.86 -4.51
CA MET A 39 1.37 -5.59 -4.70
C MET A 39 1.75 -5.37 -6.16
N MET A 40 2.19 -6.40 -6.89
CA MET A 40 2.40 -6.31 -8.34
C MET A 40 1.14 -5.85 -9.08
N ASN A 41 -0.01 -6.47 -8.78
CA ASN A 41 -1.27 -6.12 -9.44
C ASN A 41 -1.72 -4.70 -9.08
N GLU A 42 -1.48 -4.25 -7.86
CA GLU A 42 -1.82 -2.89 -7.44
C GLU A 42 -1.00 -1.85 -8.20
N VAL A 43 0.30 -2.09 -8.38
CA VAL A 43 1.17 -1.24 -9.21
C VAL A 43 0.70 -1.26 -10.66
N LYS A 44 0.45 -2.45 -11.24
CA LYS A 44 -0.02 -2.58 -12.63
C LYS A 44 -1.37 -1.90 -12.89
N LYS A 45 -2.23 -1.83 -11.87
CA LYS A 45 -3.53 -1.12 -11.92
C LYS A 45 -3.41 0.38 -11.68
N GLY A 46 -2.20 0.88 -11.36
CA GLY A 46 -1.96 2.30 -11.12
C GLY A 46 -2.46 2.82 -9.78
N TYR A 47 -2.71 1.95 -8.79
CA TYR A 47 -3.05 2.42 -7.43
C TYR A 47 -1.89 3.19 -6.78
N TYR A 48 -0.65 2.85 -7.16
CA TYR A 48 0.55 3.61 -6.82
C TYR A 48 1.69 3.27 -7.80
N SER A 49 2.67 4.17 -7.89
CA SER A 49 3.92 3.96 -8.63
C SER A 49 5.05 3.57 -7.68
N VAL A 50 5.97 2.71 -8.14
CA VAL A 50 7.17 2.34 -7.37
C VAL A 50 8.21 3.43 -7.54
N GLU A 51 8.37 4.23 -6.50
CA GLU A 51 9.27 5.37 -6.49
C GLU A 51 10.57 5.00 -5.75
N PRO A 52 11.72 5.52 -6.19
CA PRO A 52 12.99 5.31 -5.52
C PRO A 52 13.06 6.11 -4.21
N HIS A 53 13.13 5.43 -3.07
CA HIS A 53 13.25 6.05 -1.76
C HIS A 53 14.70 6.04 -1.27
N LYS A 54 15.06 6.95 -0.36
CA LYS A 54 16.40 6.99 0.25
C LYS A 54 16.53 5.89 1.32
N ILE A 55 16.74 4.66 0.87
CA ILE A 55 16.80 3.46 1.72
C ILE A 55 18.23 2.90 1.76
N ARG A 56 18.68 2.49 2.95
CA ARG A 56 19.90 1.70 3.12
C ARG A 56 19.51 0.33 3.67
N LEU A 57 19.64 -0.71 2.85
CA LEU A 57 19.30 -2.07 3.24
C LEU A 57 20.46 -2.76 3.93
N ASP A 58 20.15 -3.50 4.99
CA ASP A 58 21.07 -4.52 5.48
C ASP A 58 21.00 -5.75 4.57
N LEU A 59 22.06 -5.94 3.80
CA LEU A 59 22.23 -7.08 2.89
C LEU A 59 23.19 -8.13 3.47
N SER A 60 23.43 -8.12 4.78
CA SER A 60 24.18 -9.15 5.49
C SER A 60 23.40 -10.49 5.55
N GLY A 61 24.07 -11.55 5.99
CA GLY A 61 23.48 -12.88 6.14
C GLY A 61 23.28 -13.66 4.83
N HIS A 62 22.81 -14.90 4.97
CA HIS A 62 22.61 -15.81 3.83
C HIS A 62 21.29 -15.52 3.12
N TYR A 63 21.28 -15.70 1.79
CA TYR A 63 20.06 -15.58 1.01
C TYR A 63 19.08 -16.69 1.39
N THR A 64 17.85 -16.30 1.68
CA THR A 64 16.72 -17.22 1.79
C THR A 64 16.04 -17.29 0.43
N THR A 65 15.67 -18.49 -0.01
CA THR A 65 14.97 -18.66 -1.28
C THR A 65 13.47 -18.72 -1.02
N ILE A 66 12.70 -17.90 -1.74
CA ILE A 66 11.23 -18.00 -1.75
C ILE A 66 10.74 -18.46 -3.13
N THR A 67 9.69 -19.28 -3.13
CA THR A 67 9.02 -19.70 -4.36
C THR A 67 7.88 -18.73 -4.67
N ILE A 68 7.91 -18.14 -5.85
CA ILE A 68 6.95 -17.16 -6.34
C ILE A 68 6.36 -17.62 -7.67
N ARG A 69 5.24 -17.02 -8.08
CA ARG A 69 4.65 -17.28 -9.40
C ARG A 69 5.57 -16.72 -10.50
N SER A 70 5.65 -17.40 -11.64
CA SER A 70 6.59 -17.06 -12.72
C SER A 70 6.35 -15.67 -13.32
N ASP A 71 5.10 -15.20 -13.37
CA ASP A 71 4.75 -13.87 -13.85
C ASP A 71 5.28 -12.76 -12.92
N VAL A 72 5.33 -12.98 -11.61
CA VAL A 72 5.95 -12.06 -10.65
C VAL A 72 7.46 -12.01 -10.88
N ARG A 73 8.09 -13.17 -11.12
CA ARG A 73 9.53 -13.24 -11.45
C ARG A 73 9.85 -12.51 -12.74
N GLN A 74 9.00 -12.67 -13.75
CA GLN A 74 9.11 -12.03 -15.06
C GLN A 74 8.95 -10.52 -14.92
N TRP A 75 7.95 -10.06 -14.16
CA TRP A 75 7.74 -8.65 -13.87
C TRP A 75 8.96 -8.01 -13.18
N PHE A 76 9.60 -8.70 -12.23
CA PHE A 76 10.86 -8.21 -11.66
C PHE A 76 12.00 -8.14 -12.69
N ALA A 77 12.06 -9.07 -13.65
CA ALA A 77 13.08 -9.05 -14.71
C ALA A 77 12.88 -7.83 -15.63
N GLU A 78 11.65 -7.57 -16.07
CA GLU A 78 11.29 -6.42 -16.90
C GLU A 78 11.64 -5.09 -16.20
N ASN A 79 11.33 -4.97 -14.91
CA ASN A 79 11.72 -3.79 -14.13
C ASN A 79 13.23 -3.66 -13.95
N HIS A 80 13.96 -4.78 -13.83
CA HIS A 80 15.42 -4.74 -13.75
C HIS A 80 16.06 -4.27 -15.06
N GLU A 81 15.49 -4.65 -16.21
CA GLU A 81 15.94 -4.17 -17.52
C GLU A 81 15.67 -2.68 -17.70
N GLY A 82 14.50 -2.19 -17.29
CA GLY A 82 14.13 -0.78 -17.43
C GLY A 82 14.78 0.16 -16.40
N LEU A 83 14.94 -0.29 -15.14
CA LEU A 83 15.35 0.55 -14.00
C LEU A 83 16.74 0.18 -13.45
N GLY A 84 17.41 -0.83 -14.03
CA GLY A 84 18.68 -1.34 -13.50
C GLY A 84 19.77 -0.27 -13.39
N ALA A 85 19.90 0.58 -14.41
CA ALA A 85 20.88 1.68 -14.42
C ALA A 85 20.62 2.71 -13.31
N GLU A 86 19.36 3.11 -13.12
CA GLU A 86 18.98 4.03 -12.05
C GLU A 86 19.26 3.44 -10.66
N TYR A 87 18.96 2.17 -10.46
CA TYR A 87 19.22 1.48 -9.20
C TYR A 87 20.72 1.24 -8.96
N GLU A 88 21.51 1.06 -10.01
CA GLU A 88 22.97 1.02 -9.91
C GLU A 88 23.52 2.37 -9.46
N GLU A 89 23.06 3.48 -10.05
CA GLU A 89 23.48 4.82 -9.66
C GLU A 89 23.11 5.15 -8.20
N ARG A 90 21.83 4.94 -7.83
CA ARG A 90 21.32 5.33 -6.51
C ARG A 90 21.79 4.43 -5.38
N TYR A 91 21.83 3.11 -5.62
CA TYR A 91 22.03 2.12 -4.55
C TYR A 91 23.30 1.28 -4.73
N ARG A 92 24.06 1.48 -5.82
CA ARG A 92 25.25 0.68 -6.18
C ARG A 92 24.93 -0.81 -6.33
N VAL A 93 23.77 -1.09 -6.92
CA VAL A 93 23.23 -2.43 -7.11
C VAL A 93 23.51 -2.94 -8.51
N LYS A 94 24.37 -3.96 -8.63
CA LYS A 94 24.81 -4.52 -9.94
C LYS A 94 24.22 -5.89 -10.29
N CYS A 95 23.43 -6.48 -9.41
CA CYS A 95 22.92 -7.82 -9.60
C CYS A 95 21.44 -7.91 -9.30
N PHE A 96 20.77 -8.79 -10.05
CA PHE A 96 19.32 -8.96 -10.03
C PHE A 96 18.77 -9.18 -8.61
N THR A 97 19.40 -10.04 -7.80
CA THR A 97 18.92 -10.37 -6.45
C THR A 97 18.94 -9.16 -5.50
N LYS A 98 19.97 -8.32 -5.62
CA LYS A 98 20.04 -7.05 -4.85
C LYS A 98 19.04 -6.04 -5.40
N PHE A 99 18.85 -5.98 -6.72
CA PHE A 99 17.83 -5.12 -7.32
C PHE A 99 16.45 -5.47 -6.76
N VAL A 100 16.06 -6.74 -6.80
CA VAL A 100 14.78 -7.20 -6.25
C VAL A 100 14.63 -6.84 -4.77
N SER A 101 15.71 -6.92 -3.99
CA SER A 101 15.68 -6.52 -2.57
C SER A 101 15.34 -5.04 -2.40
N TYR A 102 16.00 -4.16 -3.17
CA TYR A 102 15.70 -2.72 -3.17
C TYR A 102 14.32 -2.42 -3.74
N PHE A 103 13.96 -3.06 -4.85
CA PHE A 103 12.70 -2.85 -5.55
C PHE A 103 11.50 -3.24 -4.69
N ILE A 104 11.53 -4.40 -4.02
CA ILE A 104 10.49 -4.79 -3.06
C ILE A 104 10.38 -3.76 -1.93
N THR A 105 11.51 -3.28 -1.42
CA THR A 105 11.47 -2.29 -0.33
C THR A 105 10.86 -0.97 -0.80
N ASN A 106 11.27 -0.47 -1.97
CA ASN A 106 10.68 0.73 -2.57
C ASN A 106 9.18 0.54 -2.84
N MET A 107 8.76 -0.64 -3.28
CA MET A 107 7.35 -0.96 -3.50
C MET A 107 6.55 -0.90 -2.19
N ILE A 108 7.12 -1.38 -1.07
CA ILE A 108 6.52 -1.27 0.26
C ILE A 108 6.40 0.20 0.71
N GLU A 109 7.48 0.98 0.58
CA GLU A 109 7.48 2.40 0.97
C GLU A 109 6.53 3.25 0.12
N SER A 110 6.48 3.00 -1.20
CA SER A 110 5.53 3.64 -2.10
C SER A 110 4.10 3.33 -1.72
N LYS A 111 3.79 2.07 -1.40
CA LYS A 111 2.45 1.69 -0.95
C LYS A 111 2.08 2.41 0.33
N HIS A 112 2.99 2.44 1.31
CA HIS A 112 2.77 3.16 2.57
C HIS A 112 2.53 4.66 2.34
N SER A 113 3.33 5.28 1.48
CA SER A 113 3.17 6.70 1.11
C SER A 113 1.85 6.97 0.41
N ALA A 114 1.39 6.08 -0.47
CA ALA A 114 0.09 6.18 -1.12
C ALA A 114 -1.06 6.00 -0.12
N GLN A 115 -0.94 5.04 0.81
CA GLN A 115 -1.96 4.77 1.84
C GLN A 115 -2.06 5.87 2.89
N ASN A 116 -0.99 6.62 3.17
CA ASN A 116 -1.07 7.79 4.06
C ASN A 116 -2.01 8.89 3.54
N HIS A 117 -2.38 8.83 2.26
CA HIS A 117 -3.36 9.74 1.65
C HIS A 117 -4.76 9.11 1.49
N VAL A 118 -4.94 7.85 1.90
CA VAL A 118 -6.22 7.14 1.86
C VAL A 118 -6.76 7.06 3.28
N ILE A 119 -7.88 7.74 3.52
CA ILE A 119 -8.63 7.57 4.77
C ILE A 119 -9.18 6.14 4.79
N ASN A 120 -8.53 5.26 5.56
CA ASN A 120 -9.02 3.90 5.80
C ASN A 120 -10.19 3.99 6.78
N ILE A 121 -11.42 4.07 6.25
CA ILE A 121 -12.65 4.07 7.06
C ILE A 121 -13.00 2.61 7.38
N LYS A 122 -12.80 2.20 8.63
CA LYS A 122 -13.28 0.92 9.17
C LYS A 122 -14.76 1.00 9.53
N GLU A 123 -15.41 -0.14 9.71
CA GLU A 123 -16.81 -0.20 10.17
C GLU A 123 -16.99 0.50 11.54
N SER A 124 -16.00 0.40 12.43
CA SER A 124 -15.93 1.16 13.70
C SER A 124 -15.87 2.68 13.49
N ASP A 125 -15.42 3.13 12.32
CA ASP A 125 -15.40 4.54 11.93
C ASP A 125 -16.75 4.99 11.35
N PHE A 126 -17.80 4.15 11.37
CA PHE A 126 -19.18 4.60 11.20
C PHE A 126 -19.88 4.77 12.55
N GLU A 127 -19.31 4.24 13.63
CA GLU A 127 -19.81 4.45 15.00
C GLU A 127 -19.81 5.95 15.35
N TRP A 128 -18.76 6.69 14.95
CA TRP A 128 -18.73 8.14 15.16
C TRP A 128 -19.79 8.86 14.31
N LEU A 129 -20.03 8.43 13.07
CA LEU A 129 -21.04 8.99 12.19
C LEU A 129 -22.44 8.77 12.77
N ARG A 130 -22.66 7.59 13.36
CA ARG A 130 -23.88 7.24 14.09
C ARG A 130 -24.05 8.07 15.36
N ARG A 131 -22.98 8.30 16.13
CA ARG A 131 -23.02 9.19 17.30
C ARG A 131 -23.32 10.64 16.91
N GLU A 132 -22.75 11.11 15.81
CA GLU A 132 -22.99 12.47 15.32
C GLU A 132 -24.43 12.63 14.79
N TYR A 133 -24.97 11.60 14.15
CA TYR A 133 -26.38 11.52 13.79
C TYR A 133 -27.28 11.60 15.04
N GLU A 134 -27.07 10.76 16.04
CA GLU A 134 -27.87 10.77 17.27
C GLU A 134 -27.76 12.10 18.03
N LYS A 135 -26.57 12.72 18.04
CA LYS A 135 -26.36 14.04 18.63
C LYS A 135 -27.19 15.12 17.93
N GLN A 136 -27.18 15.16 16.59
CA GLN A 136 -27.98 16.12 15.84
C GLN A 136 -29.49 15.81 15.88
N LYS A 137 -29.87 14.54 16.03
CA LYS A 137 -31.26 14.12 16.22
C LYS A 137 -31.79 14.49 17.60
N SER A 138 -30.93 14.49 18.61
CA SER A 138 -31.26 14.89 19.98
C SER A 138 -31.42 16.41 20.14
N ASP A 139 -30.99 17.21 19.15
CA ASP A 139 -31.24 18.66 19.12
C ASP A 139 -32.70 18.94 18.75
N PRO A 140 -33.52 19.50 19.66
CA PRO A 140 -34.95 19.74 19.43
C PRO A 140 -35.24 20.64 18.23
N ARG A 141 -34.25 21.46 17.80
CA ARG A 141 -34.39 22.38 16.66
C ARG A 141 -34.21 21.68 15.32
N ARG A 142 -33.53 20.53 15.29
CA ARG A 142 -33.15 19.79 14.07
C ARG A 142 -33.86 18.45 13.94
N ALA A 143 -34.32 17.87 15.05
CA ALA A 143 -35.04 16.60 15.10
C ALA A 143 -36.24 16.49 14.12
N PRO A 144 -37.08 17.52 13.92
CA PRO A 144 -38.26 17.39 13.04
C PRO A 144 -37.93 17.31 11.55
N GLN A 145 -36.74 17.77 11.14
CA GLN A 145 -36.30 17.83 9.75
C GLN A 145 -35.19 16.82 9.44
N MET A 146 -34.92 15.91 10.37
CA MET A 146 -33.78 15.02 10.27
C MET A 146 -34.06 13.91 9.25
N PRO A 147 -33.26 13.78 8.19
CA PRO A 147 -33.42 12.69 7.25
C PRO A 147 -33.01 11.36 7.88
N GLY A 148 -33.38 10.24 7.23
CA GLY A 148 -32.87 8.92 7.61
C GLY A 148 -31.34 8.88 7.58
N PHE A 149 -30.74 7.99 8.38
CA PHE A 149 -29.29 7.90 8.57
C PHE A 149 -28.52 7.85 7.26
N ASP A 150 -28.99 7.10 6.27
CA ASP A 150 -28.32 6.96 4.97
C ASP A 150 -28.19 8.31 4.23
N ARG A 151 -29.29 9.07 4.17
CA ARG A 151 -29.30 10.41 3.56
C ARG A 151 -28.50 11.42 4.37
N PHE A 152 -28.48 11.28 5.68
CA PHE A 152 -27.60 12.07 6.55
C PHE A 152 -26.13 11.77 6.28
N ALA A 153 -25.76 10.49 6.22
CA ALA A 153 -24.39 10.05 6.00
C ALA A 153 -23.85 10.58 4.67
N ASP A 154 -24.61 10.43 3.59
CA ASP A 154 -24.25 10.96 2.28
C ASP A 154 -24.06 12.48 2.30
N ALA A 155 -25.02 13.23 2.88
CA ALA A 155 -24.92 14.69 2.93
C ALA A 155 -23.75 15.17 3.83
N TYR A 156 -23.54 14.49 4.96
CA TYR A 156 -22.53 14.87 5.94
C TYR A 156 -21.11 14.56 5.46
N ILE A 157 -20.90 13.39 4.84
CA ILE A 157 -19.62 13.00 4.25
C ILE A 157 -19.27 13.92 3.08
N ASN A 158 -20.22 14.21 2.19
CA ASN A 158 -20.00 15.16 1.10
C ASN A 158 -19.65 16.57 1.61
N GLY A 159 -20.29 17.01 2.70
CA GLY A 159 -19.95 18.27 3.37
C GLY A 159 -18.53 18.29 3.93
N LEU A 160 -18.05 17.18 4.51
CA LEU A 160 -16.67 17.05 4.99
C LEU A 160 -15.67 17.12 3.84
N PHE A 161 -15.93 16.42 2.73
CA PHE A 161 -15.08 16.50 1.53
C PHE A 161 -15.01 17.92 0.98
N GLY A 162 -16.12 18.66 0.96
CA GLY A 162 -16.14 20.07 0.57
C GLY A 162 -15.21 20.92 1.43
N LYS A 163 -15.30 20.78 2.77
CA LYS A 163 -14.43 21.51 3.71
C LYS A 163 -12.95 21.13 3.58
N ILE A 164 -12.65 19.85 3.34
CA ILE A 164 -11.27 19.39 3.12
C ILE A 164 -10.71 20.00 1.83
N LYS A 165 -11.52 20.06 0.77
CA LYS A 165 -11.13 20.66 -0.51
C LYS A 165 -10.84 22.15 -0.34
N GLU A 166 -11.72 22.88 0.34
CA GLU A 166 -11.55 24.31 0.65
C GLU A 166 -10.31 24.55 1.51
N ALA A 167 -10.08 23.74 2.55
CA ALA A 167 -8.89 23.82 3.38
C ALA A 167 -7.60 23.55 2.57
N LYS A 168 -7.64 22.60 1.62
CA LYS A 168 -6.52 22.32 0.72
C LYS A 168 -6.23 23.51 -0.19
N GLU A 169 -7.26 24.14 -0.76
CA GLU A 169 -7.11 25.34 -1.59
C GLU A 169 -6.48 26.50 -0.79
N ILE A 170 -6.90 26.72 0.45
CA ILE A 170 -6.35 27.75 1.34
C ILE A 170 -4.88 27.47 1.71
N LEU A 171 -4.53 26.21 1.99
CA LEU A 171 -3.18 25.81 2.40
C LEU A 171 -2.18 25.69 1.23
N THR A 172 -2.64 25.78 -0.02
CA THR A 172 -1.79 25.76 -1.22
C THR A 172 -1.45 27.18 -1.72
N ILE A 173 -1.83 28.22 -0.96
CA ILE A 173 -1.44 29.64 -1.16
C ILE A 173 -0.17 29.94 -0.37
#